data_AF-A0A3B9AJ71-F1
#
_entry.id   AF-A0A3B9AJ71-F1
#
_cell.length_a   1.000
_cell.length_b   1.000
_cell.length_c   1.000
_cell.angle_alpha   90.00
_cell.angle_beta   90.00
_cell.angle_gamma   90.00
#
_symmetry.space_group_name_H-M   'P 1'
#
loop_
_entity.id
_entity.type
_entity.pdbx_description
1 polymer ?
#
loop_
_entity_poly.entity_id
_entity_poly.type
_entity_poly.pdbx_seq_one_letter_code
_entity_poly.pdbx_strand_id
1 'polypeptide(L)'
;MALSSTPWQALWNRLPAPLQNRYYLTLVIFLFIMVFLDRHSFWTQWKLWRAQKQLEADRTYYQAKIKGAKEEAEDFELTKEKFAREHYYMKRANEEVFIIQEEK
;
A
#
# COMPACT_ATOMS: atom_id res chain seq x y z
N MET A 1 43.88 -41.99 29.97
CA MET A 1 43.95 -41.16 28.75
C MET A 1 42.81 -40.16 28.84
N ALA A 2 43.08 -38.93 29.27
CA ALA A 2 42.03 -37.92 29.47
C ALA A 2 41.60 -37.39 28.10
N LEU A 3 40.36 -37.69 27.72
CA LEU A 3 39.77 -37.14 26.50
C LEU A 3 39.60 -35.64 26.71
N SER A 4 40.31 -34.84 25.91
CA SER A 4 40.24 -33.38 25.94
C SER A 4 38.79 -32.92 25.75
N SER A 5 38.23 -32.27 26.77
CA SER A 5 36.87 -31.73 26.71
C SER A 5 36.81 -30.63 25.66
N THR A 6 36.12 -30.90 24.57
CA THR A 6 35.91 -29.89 23.53
C THR A 6 34.96 -28.82 24.06
N PRO A 7 35.15 -27.53 23.72
CA PRO A 7 34.36 -26.43 24.28
C PRO A 7 32.84 -26.59 24.05
N TRP A 8 32.48 -27.29 22.97
CA TRP A 8 31.10 -27.63 22.61
C TRP A 8 30.42 -28.60 23.59
N GLN A 9 31.16 -29.49 24.24
CA GLN A 9 30.62 -30.42 25.24
C GLN A 9 30.20 -29.70 26.53
N ALA A 10 30.94 -28.66 26.94
CA ALA A 10 30.56 -27.83 28.08
C ALA A 10 29.27 -27.05 27.81
N LEU A 11 29.05 -26.63 26.56
CA LEU A 11 27.81 -25.99 26.13
C LEU A 11 26.63 -26.98 26.13
N TRP A 12 26.86 -28.21 25.66
CA TRP A 12 25.86 -29.28 25.62
C TRP A 12 25.35 -29.67 27.01
N ASN A 13 26.26 -29.77 27.99
CA ASN A 13 25.92 -30.13 29.37
C ASN A 13 25.17 -29.02 30.13
N ARG A 14 25.14 -27.79 29.60
CA ARG A 14 24.36 -26.66 30.16
C ARG A 14 22.94 -26.57 29.60
N LEU A 15 22.61 -27.33 28.55
CA LEU A 15 21.27 -27.36 27.99
C LEU A 15 20.35 -28.27 28.84
N PRO A 16 19.09 -27.87 29.08
CA PRO A 16 18.14 -28.68 29.84
C PRO A 16 17.89 -30.03 29.15
N ALA A 17 17.65 -31.07 29.96
CA ALA A 17 17.50 -32.47 29.53
C ALA A 17 16.65 -32.72 28.25
N PRO A 18 15.50 -32.05 28.02
CA PRO A 18 14.73 -32.26 26.78
C PRO A 18 15.47 -31.81 25.51
N LEU A 19 16.34 -30.81 25.57
CA LEU A 19 17.09 -30.28 24.41
C LEU A 19 18.32 -31.13 24.05
N GLN A 20 18.72 -32.07 24.91
CA GLN A 20 19.80 -33.01 24.63
C GLN A 20 19.31 -34.20 23.76
N ASN A 21 18.00 -34.37 23.59
CA ASN A 21 17.44 -35.38 22.70
C ASN A 21 17.45 -34.90 21.25
N ARG A 22 18.16 -35.64 20.38
CA ARG A 22 18.25 -35.37 18.94
C ARG A 22 16.89 -35.21 18.26
N TYR A 23 15.87 -35.97 18.66
CA TYR A 23 14.52 -35.88 18.08
C TYR A 23 13.79 -34.60 18.47
N TYR A 24 13.99 -34.14 19.70
CA TYR A 24 13.39 -32.90 20.18
C TYR A 24 14.07 -31.68 19.55
N LEU A 25 15.40 -31.72 19.43
CA LEU A 25 16.16 -30.67 18.76
C LEU A 25 15.75 -30.51 17.29
N THR A 26 15.60 -31.63 16.55
CA THR A 26 15.11 -31.57 15.16
C THR A 26 13.69 -31.05 15.07
N LEU A 27 12.81 -31.40 16.03
CA LEU A 27 11.43 -30.92 16.07
C LEU A 27 11.36 -29.42 16.36
N VAL A 28 12.17 -28.91 17.30
CA VAL A 28 12.24 -27.48 17.61
C VAL A 28 12.78 -26.69 16.42
N ILE A 29 13.83 -27.17 15.75
CA ILE A 29 14.37 -26.54 14.54
C ILE A 29 13.33 -26.56 13.42
N PHE A 30 12.64 -27.68 13.23
CA PHE A 30 11.57 -27.81 12.24
C PHE A 30 10.43 -26.82 12.48
N LEU A 31 9.93 -26.72 13.73
CA LEU A 31 8.91 -25.75 14.10
C LEU A 31 9.42 -24.32 13.97
N PHE A 32 10.66 -24.06 14.34
CA PHE A 32 11.27 -22.73 14.17
C PHE A 32 11.30 -22.32 12.70
N ILE A 33 11.71 -23.21 11.80
CA ILE A 33 11.69 -22.94 10.35
C ILE A 33 10.25 -22.72 9.88
N MET A 34 9.29 -23.52 10.36
CA MET A 34 7.90 -23.38 9.96
C MET A 34 7.23 -22.09 10.48
N VAL A 35 7.69 -21.56 11.62
CA VAL A 35 7.14 -20.33 12.21
C VAL A 35 7.84 -19.07 11.69
N PHE A 36 9.17 -19.13 11.51
CA PHE A 36 9.98 -17.95 11.19
C PHE A 36 10.39 -17.84 9.72
N LEU A 37 10.66 -18.97 9.04
CA LEU A 37 11.08 -18.98 7.62
C LEU A 37 9.93 -19.20 6.64
N ASP A 38 8.76 -19.64 7.10
CA ASP A 38 7.61 -19.88 6.23
C ASP A 38 6.99 -18.57 5.70
N ARG A 39 6.29 -18.66 4.57
CA ARG A 39 5.68 -17.55 3.84
C ARG A 39 4.69 -16.74 4.69
N HIS A 40 4.11 -17.36 5.73
CA HIS A 40 3.26 -16.73 6.73
C HIS A 40 4.04 -16.06 7.88
N SER A 41 5.32 -15.73 7.68
CA SER A 41 6.08 -14.97 8.68
C SER A 41 5.33 -13.70 9.10
N PHE A 42 5.53 -13.31 10.36
CA PHE A 42 4.97 -12.09 10.93
C PHE A 42 5.25 -10.85 10.06
N TRP A 43 6.42 -10.82 9.40
CA TRP A 43 6.81 -9.74 8.49
C TRP A 43 5.91 -9.65 7.26
N THR A 44 5.58 -10.79 6.64
CA THR A 44 4.67 -10.84 5.48
C THR A 44 3.29 -10.34 5.86
N GLN A 45 2.77 -10.78 7.00
CA GLN A 45 1.44 -10.38 7.46
C GLN A 45 1.35 -8.88 7.78
N TRP A 46 2.40 -8.31 8.40
CA TRP A 46 2.47 -6.88 8.66
C TRP A 46 2.52 -6.05 7.37
N LYS A 47 3.28 -6.50 6.36
CA LYS A 47 3.33 -5.85 5.05
C LYS A 47 1.97 -5.90 4.35
N LEU A 48 1.30 -7.04 4.39
CA LEU A 48 -0.05 -7.22 3.82
C LEU A 48 -1.07 -6.33 4.51
N TRP A 49 -1.07 -6.25 5.84
CA TRP A 49 -1.98 -5.38 6.59
C TRP A 49 -1.80 -3.90 6.22
N ARG A 50 -0.54 -3.45 6.09
CA ARG A 50 -0.26 -2.08 5.63
C ARG A 50 -0.73 -1.84 4.20
N ALA A 51 -0.48 -2.78 3.30
CA ALA A 51 -0.93 -2.68 1.91
C ALA A 51 -2.46 -2.62 1.81
N GLN A 52 -3.16 -3.45 2.59
CA GLN A 52 -4.62 -3.41 2.67
C GLN A 52 -5.13 -2.05 3.14
N LYS A 53 -4.57 -1.52 4.24
CA LYS A 53 -4.97 -0.20 4.75
C LYS A 53 -4.71 0.92 3.75
N GLN A 54 -3.61 0.85 3.01
CA GLN A 54 -3.31 1.80 1.93
C GLN A 54 -4.34 1.70 0.80
N LEU A 55 -4.64 0.49 0.33
CA LEU A 55 -5.64 0.26 -0.72
C LEU A 55 -7.04 0.74 -0.32
N GLU A 56 -7.43 0.55 0.94
CA GLU A 56 -8.69 1.07 1.46
C GLU A 56 -8.71 2.61 1.49
N ALA A 57 -7.61 3.24 1.94
CA ALA A 57 -7.48 4.69 1.91
C ALA A 57 -7.55 5.23 0.47
N ASP A 58 -6.78 4.64 -0.45
CA ASP A 58 -6.78 5.02 -1.86
C ASP A 58 -8.18 4.86 -2.47
N ARG A 59 -8.87 3.76 -2.18
CA ARG A 59 -10.24 3.53 -2.64
C ARG A 59 -11.17 4.66 -2.19
N THR A 60 -11.15 5.02 -0.91
CA THR A 60 -12.01 6.09 -0.38
C THR A 60 -11.68 7.45 -1.01
N TYR A 61 -10.39 7.73 -1.19
CA TYR A 61 -9.91 8.96 -1.83
C TYR A 61 -10.38 9.09 -3.27
N TYR A 62 -10.21 8.04 -4.08
CA TYR A 62 -10.63 8.05 -5.48
C TYR A 62 -12.14 8.06 -5.64
N GLN A 63 -12.89 7.40 -4.76
CA GLN A 63 -14.35 7.49 -4.76
C GLN A 63 -14.83 8.92 -4.52
N ALA A 64 -14.22 9.65 -3.57
CA ALA A 64 -14.54 11.05 -3.33
C ALA A 64 -14.21 11.93 -4.55
N LYS A 65 -13.04 11.71 -5.19
CA LYS A 65 -12.67 12.41 -6.42
C LYS A 65 -13.63 12.15 -7.58
N ILE A 66 -14.05 10.90 -7.77
CA ILE A 66 -15.02 10.56 -8.82
C ILE A 66 -16.35 11.26 -8.58
N LYS A 67 -16.80 11.34 -7.32
CA LYS A 67 -18.02 12.07 -6.98
C LYS A 67 -17.91 13.56 -7.33
N GLY A 68 -16.83 14.22 -6.89
CA GLY A 68 -16.61 15.64 -7.20
C GLY A 68 -16.50 15.89 -8.71
N ALA A 69 -15.76 15.06 -9.45
CA ALA A 69 -15.63 15.19 -10.90
C ALA A 69 -16.95 14.98 -11.64
N LYS A 70 -17.86 14.13 -11.14
CA LYS A 70 -19.20 13.97 -11.71
C LYS A 70 -20.06 15.21 -11.48
N GLU A 71 -20.04 15.76 -10.27
CA GLU A 71 -20.76 17.00 -9.94
C GLU A 71 -20.24 18.17 -10.81
N GLU A 72 -18.92 18.28 -10.98
CA GLU A 72 -18.31 19.29 -11.85
C GLU A 72 -18.64 19.07 -13.33
N ALA A 73 -18.69 17.81 -13.79
CA ALA A 73 -19.11 17.50 -15.15
C ALA A 73 -20.59 17.85 -15.40
N GLU A 74 -21.48 17.59 -14.43
CA GLU A 74 -22.89 17.99 -14.52
C GLU A 74 -23.04 19.52 -14.55
N ASP A 75 -22.30 20.23 -13.70
CA ASP A 75 -22.30 21.71 -13.69
C ASP A 75 -21.71 22.27 -15.00
N PHE A 76 -20.69 21.62 -15.55
CA PHE A 76 -20.14 21.95 -16.85
C PHE A 76 -21.17 21.79 -17.96
N GLU A 77 -21.93 20.68 -18.01
CA GLU A 77 -23.00 20.47 -18.99
C GLU A 77 -24.03 21.60 -18.98
N LEU A 78 -24.40 22.09 -17.78
CA LEU A 78 -25.31 23.22 -17.61
C LEU A 78 -24.68 24.56 -18.02
N THR A 79 -23.37 24.71 -17.82
CA THR A 79 -22.62 25.97 -18.01
C THR A 79 -21.83 26.01 -19.32
N LYS A 80 -21.95 25.00 -20.18
CA LYS A 80 -21.21 24.82 -21.45
C LYS A 80 -21.17 26.07 -22.32
N GLU A 81 -22.33 26.70 -22.53
CA GLU A 81 -22.42 27.90 -23.38
C GLU A 81 -21.66 29.09 -22.77
N LYS A 82 -21.76 29.28 -21.44
CA LYS A 82 -21.02 30.33 -20.73
C LYS A 82 -19.51 30.07 -20.81
N PHE A 83 -19.06 28.85 -20.56
CA PHE A 83 -17.64 28.48 -20.64
C PHE A 83 -17.08 28.67 -22.05
N ALA A 84 -17.80 28.25 -23.09
CA ALA A 84 -17.41 28.44 -24.48
C ALA A 84 -17.31 29.93 -24.88
N ARG A 85 -18.18 30.78 -24.32
CA ARG A 85 -18.17 32.23 -24.56
C ARG A 85 -17.05 32.95 -23.79
N GLU A 86 -16.78 32.57 -22.54
CA GLU A 86 -15.76 33.21 -21.70
C GLU A 86 -14.32 32.81 -22.09
N HIS A 87 -14.08 31.53 -22.37
CA HIS A 87 -12.73 31.03 -22.65
C HIS A 87 -12.38 30.99 -24.13
N TYR A 88 -13.36 30.75 -25.00
CA TYR A 88 -13.12 30.53 -26.43
C TYR A 88 -13.79 31.59 -27.32
N TYR A 89 -14.50 32.57 -26.73
CA TYR A 89 -15.22 33.62 -27.46
C TYR A 89 -16.12 33.08 -28.58
N MET A 90 -16.68 31.88 -28.39
CA MET A 90 -17.52 31.24 -29.39
C MET A 90 -18.81 32.04 -29.62
N LYS A 91 -19.20 32.19 -30.89
CA LYS A 91 -20.41 32.92 -31.33
C LYS A 91 -21.30 32.04 -32.20
N ARG A 92 -22.61 32.30 -32.20
CA ARG A 92 -23.55 31.66 -33.14
C ARG A 92 -23.39 32.28 -34.55
N ALA A 93 -23.77 31.54 -35.60
CA ALA A 93 -23.59 31.97 -36.99
C ALA A 93 -24.29 33.30 -37.34
N ASN A 94 -25.33 33.63 -36.59
CA ASN A 94 -26.21 34.78 -36.74
C ASN A 94 -26.11 35.77 -35.56
N GLU A 95 -24.97 35.77 -34.86
CA GLU A 95 -24.67 36.67 -33.73
C GLU A 95 -23.38 37.46 -34.01
N GLU A 96 -23.43 38.78 -33.89
CA GLU A 96 -22.25 39.65 -33.96
C GLU A 96 -21.74 39.93 -32.55
N VAL A 97 -20.46 39.60 -32.30
CA VAL A 97 -19.80 39.77 -31.00
C VAL A 97 -18.69 40.81 -31.14
N PHE A 98 -18.71 41.83 -30.30
CA PHE A 98 -17.70 42.91 -30.28
C PHE A 98 -16.81 42.74 -29.04
N ILE A 99 -15.50 42.61 -29.23
CA ILE A 99 -14.53 42.57 -28.14
C ILE A 99 -13.99 43.99 -27.96
N ILE A 100 -14.40 44.65 -26.87
CA ILE A 100 -13.93 46.00 -26.53
C ILE A 100 -12.62 45.83 -25.77
N GLN A 101 -11.50 46.19 -26.39
CA GLN A 101 -10.22 46.30 -25.71
C GLN A 101 -10.05 47.75 -25.25
N GLU A 102 -9.77 47.96 -23.97
CA GLU A 102 -9.33 49.27 -23.49
C GLU A 102 -7.95 49.56 -24.08
N GLU A 103 -7.85 50.59 -24.92
CA GLU A 103 -6.56 51.12 -25.34
C GLU A 103 -5.85 51.68 -24.10
N LYS A 104 -4.64 51.19 -23.82
CA LYS A 104 -3.76 51.77 -22.81
C LYS A 104 -3.14 53.06 -23.30
#